data_AF-A0A8D8XCJ1-F1
#
_entry.id   AF-A0A8D8XCJ1-F1
#
_cell.length_a   1.000
_cell.length_b   1.000
_cell.length_c   1.000
_cell.angle_alpha   90.00
_cell.angle_beta   90.00
_cell.angle_gamma   90.00
#
_symmetry.space_group_name_H-M   'P 1'
#
loop_
_entity.id
_entity.type
_entity.pdbx_description
1 polymer ?
#
loop_
_entity_poly.entity_id
_entity_poly.type
_entity_poly.pdbx_seq_one_letter_code
_entity_poly.pdbx_strand_id
1 'polypeptide(L)'
;MDQVKTYHFVFSMLSEAYPQDSLHNVCLIGLHTCGDLSATTLRLYSKCPSLQCLVQVGCCYHLIEEEFIKSPFWKDVDASLYEHGYGFPLSEHLREKSFFLGRNVRMSGTQSPERVMDLKQTQTLPLFYRALLEKYLRSKVPINDDDPKVVGRLATKCSSFVEYVHRAVKKLELDFEVDDTEIIHLFESHQCEYQYLQVYYFLKTALAPVIEALIVLDRVLYLREQGFPESYVVQIFDPLISPRCYAVVSMKPPSPPPSIQTSAKQIKKTKEKGTHEFGNTLLASVVKSKDT
;
A
#
# COMPACT_ATOMS: atom_id res chain seq x y z
N MET A 1 14.35 -2.79 -16.98
CA MET A 1 15.75 -2.82 -16.43
C MET A 1 16.04 -4.18 -15.78
N ASP A 2 17.10 -4.89 -16.18
CA ASP A 2 17.40 -6.27 -15.73
C ASP A 2 17.49 -6.37 -14.18
N GLN A 3 16.72 -7.25 -13.53
CA GLN A 3 16.54 -7.29 -12.06
C GLN A 3 17.84 -7.64 -11.31
N VAL A 4 18.80 -8.28 -11.99
CA VAL A 4 20.18 -8.47 -11.52
C VAL A 4 20.88 -7.12 -11.30
N LYS A 5 20.61 -6.12 -12.15
CA LYS A 5 21.14 -4.76 -12.01
C LYS A 5 20.58 -4.05 -10.77
N THR A 6 19.32 -4.30 -10.40
CA THR A 6 18.70 -3.69 -9.21
C THR A 6 19.35 -4.17 -7.91
N TYR A 7 19.64 -5.47 -7.79
CA TYR A 7 20.41 -6.00 -6.65
C TYR A 7 21.80 -5.35 -6.58
N HIS A 8 22.53 -5.36 -7.69
CA HIS A 8 23.88 -4.80 -7.74
C HIS A 8 23.89 -3.32 -7.37
N PHE A 9 22.88 -2.57 -7.80
CA PHE A 9 22.70 -1.17 -7.46
C PHE A 9 22.45 -0.96 -5.96
N VAL A 10 21.56 -1.74 -5.33
CA VAL A 10 21.30 -1.63 -3.88
C VAL A 10 22.54 -2.01 -3.07
N PHE A 11 23.22 -3.10 -3.45
CA PHE A 11 24.45 -3.51 -2.78
C PHE A 11 25.57 -2.48 -2.95
N SER A 12 25.72 -1.86 -4.13
CA SER A 12 26.71 -0.81 -4.34
C SER A 12 26.42 0.43 -3.49
N MET A 13 25.15 0.86 -3.42
CA MET A 13 24.75 1.98 -2.56
C MET A 13 25.03 1.70 -1.08
N LEU A 14 24.72 0.49 -0.61
CA LEU A 14 25.00 0.10 0.78
C LEU A 14 26.51 0.03 1.06
N SER A 15 27.30 -0.48 0.11
CA SER A 15 28.75 -0.57 0.23
C SER A 15 29.41 0.81 0.24
N GLU A 16 28.87 1.77 -0.52
CA GLU A 16 29.33 3.16 -0.51
C GLU A 16 28.98 3.86 0.80
N ALA A 17 27.77 3.65 1.33
CA ALA A 17 27.32 4.25 2.58
C ALA A 17 27.99 3.64 3.83
N TYR A 18 28.31 2.35 3.78
CA TYR A 18 28.88 1.59 4.91
C TYR A 18 30.12 0.79 4.48
N PRO A 19 31.22 1.45 4.08
CA PRO A 19 32.38 0.79 3.48
C PRO A 19 33.16 -0.13 4.42
N GLN A 20 32.92 -0.02 5.74
CA GLN A 20 33.55 -0.85 6.77
C GLN A 20 32.65 -2.01 7.24
N ASP A 21 31.40 -2.08 6.76
CA ASP A 21 30.48 -3.15 7.11
C ASP A 21 30.54 -4.25 6.04
N SER A 22 30.53 -5.50 6.49
CA SER A 22 30.43 -6.67 5.63
C SER A 22 29.05 -6.85 4.97
N LEU A 23 28.04 -6.07 5.39
CA LEU A 23 26.67 -6.09 4.89
C LEU A 23 26.02 -7.48 4.93
N HIS A 24 26.42 -8.32 5.89
CA HIS A 24 25.89 -9.69 6.01
C HIS A 24 24.54 -9.76 6.74
N ASN A 25 24.16 -8.75 7.53
CA ASN A 25 22.96 -8.76 8.36
C ASN A 25 22.09 -7.51 8.13
N VAL A 26 21.72 -7.25 6.88
CA VAL A 26 20.91 -6.06 6.56
C VAL A 26 19.41 -6.37 6.74
N CYS A 27 18.70 -5.43 7.36
CA CYS A 27 17.24 -5.46 7.49
C CYS A 27 16.62 -4.45 6.53
N LEU A 28 15.69 -4.90 5.67
CA LEU A 28 14.90 -4.02 4.82
C LEU A 28 13.60 -3.64 5.55
N ILE A 29 13.43 -2.35 5.85
CA ILE A 29 12.24 -1.82 6.53
C ILE A 29 11.50 -0.87 5.60
N GLY A 30 10.22 -1.13 5.36
CA GLY A 30 9.34 -0.26 4.59
C GLY A 30 8.07 0.03 5.37
N LEU A 31 7.94 1.24 5.93
CA LEU A 31 6.79 1.63 6.79
C LEU A 31 5.56 2.09 6.00
N HIS A 32 5.74 2.49 4.74
CA HIS A 32 4.66 2.89 3.83
C HIS A 32 4.99 2.45 2.41
N THR A 33 5.05 1.14 2.18
CA THR A 33 5.27 0.60 0.83
C THR A 33 3.98 0.75 0.00
N CYS A 34 3.88 1.87 -0.72
CA CYS A 34 2.70 2.23 -1.50
C CYS A 34 2.66 1.49 -2.84
N GLY A 35 1.49 0.94 -3.20
CA GLY A 35 1.30 0.29 -4.50
C GLY A 35 2.30 -0.83 -4.75
N ASP A 36 2.86 -0.87 -5.96
CA ASP A 36 3.80 -1.92 -6.40
C ASP A 36 5.17 -1.87 -5.71
N LEU A 37 5.47 -0.83 -4.92
CA LEU A 37 6.67 -0.81 -4.09
C LEU A 37 6.68 -1.98 -3.09
N SER A 38 5.51 -2.35 -2.55
CA SER A 38 5.39 -3.53 -1.68
C SER A 38 5.85 -4.80 -2.42
N ALA A 39 5.33 -5.06 -3.62
CA ALA A 39 5.74 -6.20 -4.43
C ALA A 39 7.24 -6.18 -4.78
N THR A 40 7.73 -5.01 -5.16
CA THR A 40 9.12 -4.81 -5.58
C THR A 40 10.10 -5.09 -4.43
N THR A 41 9.79 -4.60 -3.23
CA THR A 41 10.64 -4.84 -2.04
C THR A 41 10.67 -6.31 -1.64
N LEU A 42 9.56 -7.04 -1.77
CA LEU A 42 9.51 -8.48 -1.53
C LEU A 42 10.37 -9.27 -2.53
N ARG A 43 10.34 -8.90 -3.81
CA ARG A 43 11.20 -9.50 -4.85
C ARG A 43 12.68 -9.18 -4.64
N LEU A 44 13.00 -7.95 -4.22
CA LEU A 44 14.36 -7.56 -3.87
C LEU A 44 14.85 -8.37 -2.66
N TYR A 45 14.03 -8.48 -1.62
CA TYR A 45 14.33 -9.28 -0.44
C TYR A 45 14.56 -10.74 -0.81
N SER A 46 13.70 -11.38 -1.60
CA SER A 46 13.87 -12.78 -1.97
C SER A 46 15.19 -13.05 -2.71
N LYS A 47 15.60 -12.11 -3.57
CA LYS A 47 16.78 -12.27 -4.44
C LYS A 47 18.10 -11.79 -3.83
N CYS A 48 18.09 -10.89 -2.84
CA CYS A 48 19.30 -10.31 -2.27
C CYS A 48 19.81 -11.09 -1.04
N PRO A 49 20.97 -11.78 -1.11
CA PRO A 49 21.48 -12.56 0.02
C PRO A 49 21.87 -11.71 1.24
N SER A 50 22.27 -10.46 1.06
CA SER A 50 22.63 -9.55 2.16
C SER A 50 21.42 -9.14 3.02
N LEU A 51 20.21 -9.20 2.48
CA LEU A 51 18.98 -8.88 3.20
C LEU A 51 18.53 -10.11 4.00
N GLN A 52 18.78 -10.10 5.30
CA GLN A 52 18.45 -11.20 6.22
C GLN A 52 17.08 -11.03 6.88
N CYS A 53 16.61 -9.80 7.03
CA CYS A 53 15.33 -9.48 7.65
C CYS A 53 14.52 -8.52 6.78
N LEU A 54 13.20 -8.68 6.79
CA LEU A 54 12.24 -7.79 6.15
C LEU A 54 11.15 -7.41 7.16
N VAL A 55 10.82 -6.11 7.23
CA VAL A 55 9.63 -5.60 7.91
C VAL A 55 8.92 -4.63 6.96
N GLN A 56 7.78 -5.04 6.42
CA GLN A 56 7.10 -4.31 5.35
C GLN A 56 5.64 -4.04 5.69
N VAL A 57 5.29 -2.77 5.89
CA VAL A 57 3.92 -2.27 6.03
C VAL A 57 3.44 -1.78 4.68
N GLY A 58 2.35 -2.39 4.19
CA GLY A 58 1.70 -2.01 2.95
C GLY A 58 0.86 -0.74 3.11
N CYS A 59 0.78 0.08 2.06
CA CYS A 59 -0.13 1.22 2.02
C CYS A 59 -0.65 1.44 0.59
N CYS A 60 -1.68 2.27 0.45
CA CYS A 60 -2.24 2.68 -0.84
C CYS A 60 -2.52 1.51 -1.80
N TYR A 61 -3.20 0.46 -1.33
CA TYR A 61 -3.46 -0.75 -2.13
C TYR A 61 -4.16 -0.48 -3.47
N HIS A 62 -4.86 0.64 -3.61
CA HIS A 62 -5.49 1.06 -4.86
C HIS A 62 -4.51 1.47 -5.98
N LEU A 63 -3.23 1.67 -5.64
CA LEU A 63 -2.13 1.92 -6.58
C LEU A 63 -1.39 0.63 -6.96
N ILE A 64 -1.88 -0.53 -6.51
CA ILE A 64 -1.35 -1.82 -6.95
C ILE A 64 -1.79 -2.07 -8.40
N GLU A 65 -0.91 -2.54 -9.25
CA GLU A 65 -1.31 -3.03 -10.57
C GLU A 65 -1.63 -4.53 -10.50
N GLU A 66 -2.70 -4.94 -11.18
CA GLU A 66 -3.18 -6.33 -11.15
C GLU A 66 -2.95 -7.05 -12.47
N GLU A 67 -2.59 -8.32 -12.40
CA GLU A 67 -2.30 -9.14 -13.58
C GLU A 67 -3.54 -9.41 -14.44
N PHE A 68 -4.64 -9.79 -13.80
CA PHE A 68 -5.83 -10.34 -14.48
C PHE A 68 -6.93 -9.30 -14.70
N ILE A 69 -6.73 -8.04 -14.31
CA ILE A 69 -7.71 -6.97 -14.54
C ILE A 69 -7.01 -5.65 -14.83
N LYS A 70 -7.40 -5.02 -15.94
CA LYS A 70 -7.04 -3.63 -16.25
C LYS A 70 -8.23 -2.73 -15.97
N SER A 71 -8.01 -1.62 -15.29
CA SER A 71 -9.07 -0.64 -15.09
C SER A 71 -9.37 0.08 -16.42
N PRO A 72 -10.60 0.06 -16.94
CA PRO A 72 -10.95 0.75 -18.18
C PRO A 72 -10.86 2.29 -18.06
N PHE A 73 -10.97 2.81 -16.84
CA PHE A 73 -11.07 4.25 -16.57
C PHE A 73 -9.73 4.97 -16.38
N TRP A 74 -8.59 4.27 -16.37
CA TRP A 74 -7.28 4.86 -16.09
C TRP A 74 -6.26 4.31 -17.07
N LYS A 75 -5.85 5.14 -18.03
CA LYS A 75 -4.90 4.80 -19.12
C LYS A 75 -3.44 5.10 -18.76
N ASP A 76 -3.22 5.61 -17.55
CA ASP A 76 -1.96 6.21 -17.11
C ASP A 76 -0.92 5.18 -16.65
N VAL A 77 -1.26 3.89 -16.71
CA VAL A 77 -0.35 2.82 -16.29
C VAL A 77 0.57 2.48 -17.45
N ASP A 78 1.81 2.96 -17.36
CA ASP A 78 2.86 2.66 -18.32
C ASP A 78 3.09 1.14 -18.37
N ALA A 79 2.93 0.57 -19.56
CA ALA A 79 3.12 -0.86 -19.78
C ALA A 79 4.56 -1.32 -19.50
N SER A 80 5.53 -0.40 -19.52
CA SER A 80 6.91 -0.69 -19.15
C SER A 80 7.07 -1.09 -17.68
N LEU A 81 6.13 -0.70 -16.80
CA LEU A 81 6.13 -1.09 -15.38
C LEU A 81 5.90 -2.60 -15.21
N TYR A 82 5.28 -3.27 -16.18
CA TYR A 82 5.05 -4.72 -16.15
C TYR A 82 6.29 -5.56 -16.48
N GLU A 83 7.39 -4.95 -16.96
CA GLU A 83 8.66 -5.66 -17.16
C GLU A 83 9.17 -6.32 -15.87
N HIS A 84 8.69 -5.88 -14.70
CA HIS A 84 9.13 -6.34 -13.39
C HIS A 84 8.08 -7.15 -12.62
N GLY A 85 6.96 -7.45 -13.28
CA GLY A 85 5.84 -8.24 -12.75
C GLY A 85 4.82 -7.41 -11.99
N TYR A 86 3.56 -7.87 -12.01
CA TYR A 86 2.41 -7.18 -11.43
C TYR A 86 2.48 -7.05 -9.91
N GLY A 87 1.83 -6.02 -9.37
CA GLY A 87 1.73 -5.82 -7.94
C GLY A 87 0.82 -6.80 -7.22
N PHE A 88 -0.17 -7.42 -7.88
CA PHE A 88 -1.03 -8.47 -7.31
C PHE A 88 -1.66 -9.35 -8.42
N PRO A 89 -1.92 -10.64 -8.16
CA PRO A 89 -1.43 -11.41 -7.02
C PRO A 89 0.07 -11.72 -7.13
N LEU A 90 0.74 -11.92 -5.99
CA LEU A 90 2.16 -12.31 -5.95
C LEU A 90 2.33 -13.81 -5.79
N SER A 91 1.50 -14.47 -4.98
CA SER A 91 1.59 -15.91 -4.78
C SER A 91 1.22 -16.67 -6.05
N GLU A 92 1.91 -17.78 -6.32
CA GLU A 92 1.51 -18.72 -7.36
C GLU A 92 0.09 -19.24 -7.10
N HIS A 93 -0.25 -19.51 -5.84
CA HIS A 93 -1.60 -19.98 -5.48
C HIS A 93 -2.74 -19.10 -5.99
N LEU A 94 -2.62 -17.77 -5.86
CA LEU A 94 -3.64 -16.85 -6.36
C LEU A 94 -3.52 -16.61 -7.87
N ARG A 95 -2.30 -16.68 -8.43
CA ARG A 95 -2.07 -16.59 -9.88
C ARG A 95 -2.67 -17.77 -10.64
N GLU A 96 -2.54 -19.00 -10.13
CA GLU A 96 -3.17 -20.22 -10.68
C GLU A 96 -4.70 -20.12 -10.75
N LYS A 97 -5.30 -19.36 -9.83
CA LYS A 97 -6.75 -19.11 -9.79
C LYS A 97 -7.18 -17.90 -10.62
N SER A 98 -6.24 -17.21 -11.26
CA SER A 98 -6.46 -15.93 -11.94
C SER A 98 -7.22 -14.93 -11.05
N PHE A 99 -6.90 -14.91 -9.75
CA PHE A 99 -7.65 -14.13 -8.77
C PHE A 99 -7.38 -12.63 -8.91
N PHE A 100 -8.42 -11.81 -8.78
CA PHE A 100 -8.32 -10.35 -8.80
C PHE A 100 -9.31 -9.70 -7.82
N LEU A 101 -9.02 -8.48 -7.40
CA LEU A 101 -9.85 -7.64 -6.54
C LEU A 101 -10.46 -6.45 -7.30
N GLY A 102 -9.69 -5.85 -8.21
CA GLY A 102 -10.02 -4.58 -8.83
C GLY A 102 -9.79 -3.38 -7.91
N ARG A 103 -9.58 -2.21 -8.53
CA ARG A 103 -9.18 -0.98 -7.83
C ARG A 103 -10.17 -0.51 -6.76
N ASN A 104 -11.48 -0.59 -7.03
CA ASN A 104 -12.52 -0.11 -6.10
C ASN A 104 -12.58 -0.94 -4.81
N VAL A 105 -12.34 -2.24 -4.91
CA VAL A 105 -12.22 -3.13 -3.74
C VAL A 105 -10.97 -2.76 -2.96
N ARG A 106 -9.81 -2.61 -3.64
CA ARG A 106 -8.54 -2.22 -2.99
C ARG A 106 -8.57 -0.81 -2.35
N MET A 107 -9.34 0.13 -2.90
CA MET A 107 -9.64 1.42 -2.27
C MET A 107 -10.37 1.27 -0.93
N SER A 108 -11.13 0.19 -0.76
CA SER A 108 -11.89 -0.09 0.47
C SER A 108 -10.98 -0.69 1.54
N GLY A 109 -10.02 -1.55 1.17
CA GLY A 109 -9.03 -2.14 2.09
C GLY A 109 -8.05 -1.14 2.74
N THR A 110 -8.32 0.16 2.64
CA THR A 110 -7.58 1.22 3.31
C THR A 110 -8.39 1.90 4.42
N GLN A 111 -9.62 1.46 4.64
CA GLN A 111 -10.52 1.99 5.66
C GLN A 111 -10.32 1.22 6.97
N SER A 112 -10.25 1.94 8.09
CA SER A 112 -10.25 1.34 9.43
C SER A 112 -11.65 1.45 10.03
N PRO A 113 -12.30 0.32 10.35
CA PRO A 113 -13.56 0.31 11.09
C PRO A 113 -13.46 1.06 12.41
N GLU A 114 -12.35 0.91 13.13
CA GLU A 114 -12.09 1.51 14.43
C GLU A 114 -12.18 3.04 14.35
N ARG A 115 -11.54 3.63 13.33
CA ARG A 115 -11.61 5.09 13.10
C ARG A 115 -12.99 5.58 12.71
N VAL A 116 -13.73 4.81 11.92
CA VAL A 116 -15.11 5.18 11.54
C VAL A 116 -16.02 5.17 12.76
N MET A 117 -15.87 4.19 13.65
CA MET A 117 -16.62 4.10 14.90
C MET A 117 -16.25 5.23 15.87
N ASP A 118 -14.97 5.55 16.01
CA ASP A 118 -14.47 6.58 16.93
C ASP A 118 -14.88 7.99 16.49
N LEU A 119 -14.75 8.31 15.19
CA LEU A 119 -15.07 9.64 14.65
C LEU A 119 -16.57 9.92 14.58
N LYS A 120 -17.45 8.91 14.73
CA LYS A 120 -18.92 9.01 14.57
C LYS A 120 -19.38 9.74 13.31
N GLN A 121 -18.52 9.83 12.29
CA GLN A 121 -18.77 10.58 11.06
C GLN A 121 -18.49 9.69 9.85
N THR A 122 -19.48 9.59 8.97
CA THR A 122 -19.31 8.95 7.67
C THR A 122 -18.83 9.97 6.65
N GLN A 123 -17.78 9.66 5.88
CA GLN A 123 -17.34 10.50 4.76
C GLN A 123 -18.20 10.30 3.50
N THR A 124 -19.52 10.21 3.67
CA THR A 124 -20.49 9.81 2.64
C THR A 124 -21.08 10.99 1.88
N LEU A 125 -21.12 12.19 2.48
CA LEU A 125 -21.69 13.37 1.81
C LEU A 125 -21.00 13.70 0.47
N PRO A 126 -19.65 13.64 0.34
CA PRO A 126 -18.99 13.81 -0.95
C PRO A 126 -19.33 12.74 -1.99
N LEU A 127 -19.69 11.52 -1.56
CA LEU A 127 -20.12 10.46 -2.47
C LEU A 127 -21.57 10.69 -2.92
N PHE A 128 -22.42 11.11 -2.00
CA PHE A 128 -23.80 11.48 -2.28
C PHE A 128 -23.89 12.65 -3.27
N TYR A 129 -23.10 13.70 -3.05
CA TYR A 129 -22.99 14.83 -3.97
C TYR A 129 -22.55 14.40 -5.37
N ARG A 130 -21.59 13.48 -5.48
CA ARG A 130 -21.16 12.96 -6.79
C ARG A 130 -22.28 12.17 -7.49
N ALA A 131 -23.00 11.32 -6.76
CA ALA A 131 -24.09 10.53 -7.31
C ALA A 131 -25.25 11.42 -7.81
N LEU A 132 -25.63 12.44 -7.02
CA LEU A 132 -26.66 13.40 -7.44
C LEU A 132 -26.21 14.28 -8.59
N LEU A 133 -24.94 14.72 -8.60
CA LEU A 133 -24.37 15.46 -9.73
C LEU A 133 -24.41 14.61 -11.01
N GLU A 134 -24.04 13.34 -10.94
CA GLU A 134 -24.12 12.45 -12.11
C GLU A 134 -25.56 12.35 -12.62
N LYS A 135 -26.54 12.15 -11.73
CA LYS A 135 -27.97 12.12 -12.08
C LYS A 135 -28.43 13.43 -12.73
N TYR A 136 -28.02 14.56 -12.17
CA TYR A 136 -28.33 15.89 -12.71
C TYR A 136 -27.68 16.11 -14.09
N LEU A 137 -26.39 15.80 -14.24
CA LEU A 137 -25.70 15.99 -15.51
C LEU A 137 -26.30 15.10 -16.61
N ARG A 138 -26.71 13.87 -16.30
CA ARG A 138 -27.38 12.98 -17.27
C ARG A 138 -28.72 13.53 -17.77
N SER A 139 -29.40 14.41 -17.02
CA SER A 139 -30.63 15.07 -17.49
C SER A 139 -30.36 16.32 -18.33
N LYS A 140 -29.15 16.87 -18.30
CA LYS A 140 -28.78 18.12 -18.98
C LYS A 140 -27.91 17.92 -20.22
N VAL A 141 -26.99 16.96 -20.18
CA VAL A 141 -26.01 16.72 -21.23
C VAL A 141 -25.85 15.23 -21.53
N PRO A 142 -25.55 14.85 -22.78
CA PRO A 142 -25.18 13.48 -23.10
C PRO A 142 -23.84 13.15 -22.43
N ILE A 143 -23.86 12.23 -21.46
CA ILE A 143 -22.66 11.70 -20.82
C ILE A 143 -22.24 10.42 -21.53
N ASN A 144 -21.00 10.38 -21.99
CA ASN A 144 -20.36 9.16 -22.46
C ASN A 144 -19.65 8.47 -21.29
N ASP A 145 -20.06 7.25 -20.95
CA ASP A 145 -19.42 6.47 -19.88
C ASP A 145 -17.97 6.07 -20.23
N ASP A 146 -17.58 6.12 -21.51
CA ASP A 146 -16.21 5.91 -21.98
C ASP A 146 -15.31 7.16 -21.82
N ASP A 147 -15.87 8.33 -21.49
CA ASP A 147 -15.14 9.57 -21.19
C ASP A 147 -15.49 10.10 -19.78
N PRO A 148 -14.96 9.45 -18.71
CA PRO A 148 -15.34 9.78 -17.34
C PRO A 148 -14.90 11.20 -16.95
N LYS A 149 -15.86 12.01 -16.49
CA LYS A 149 -15.61 13.38 -16.01
C LYS A 149 -15.13 13.40 -14.55
N VAL A 150 -14.00 14.07 -14.27
CA VAL A 150 -13.36 14.06 -12.94
C VAL A 150 -13.51 15.40 -12.20
N VAL A 151 -14.35 15.42 -11.16
CA VAL A 151 -14.54 16.60 -10.29
C VAL A 151 -13.57 16.68 -9.10
N GLY A 152 -12.88 15.59 -8.76
CA GLY A 152 -11.89 15.54 -7.66
C GLY A 152 -12.51 15.74 -6.27
N ARG A 153 -11.75 16.28 -5.30
CA ARG A 153 -12.18 16.54 -3.91
C ARG A 153 -12.93 17.88 -3.76
N LEU A 154 -13.86 18.16 -4.68
CA LEU A 154 -14.55 19.45 -4.71
C LEU A 154 -15.54 19.62 -3.55
N ALA A 155 -16.26 18.55 -3.18
CA ALA A 155 -17.31 18.61 -2.16
C ALA A 155 -16.82 19.11 -0.80
N THR A 156 -15.57 18.82 -0.41
CA THR A 156 -15.01 19.27 0.88
C THR A 156 -14.79 20.78 0.95
N LYS A 157 -14.90 21.49 -0.18
CA LYS A 157 -14.73 22.94 -0.27
C LYS A 157 -16.06 23.68 -0.45
N CYS A 158 -17.19 22.97 -0.40
CA CYS A 158 -18.51 23.51 -0.67
C CYS A 158 -19.37 23.40 0.60
N SER A 159 -20.17 24.43 0.86
CA SER A 159 -21.07 24.51 2.01
C SER A 159 -22.43 23.85 1.74
N SER A 160 -22.84 23.77 0.47
CA SER A 160 -24.12 23.22 0.03
C SER A 160 -23.99 22.40 -1.25
N PHE A 161 -25.03 21.63 -1.57
CA PHE A 161 -25.09 20.89 -2.84
C PHE A 161 -25.22 21.82 -4.04
N VAL A 162 -25.95 22.94 -3.91
CA VAL A 162 -26.05 23.99 -4.93
C VAL A 162 -24.68 24.54 -5.30
N GLU A 163 -23.89 24.98 -4.30
CA GLU A 163 -22.53 25.49 -4.54
C GLU A 163 -21.64 24.42 -5.20
N TYR A 164 -21.78 23.17 -4.77
CA TYR A 164 -21.05 22.04 -5.35
C TYR A 164 -21.36 21.84 -6.84
N VAL A 165 -22.64 21.88 -7.23
CA VAL A 165 -23.07 21.72 -8.64
C VAL A 165 -22.52 22.86 -9.50
N HIS A 166 -22.70 24.13 -9.08
CA HIS A 166 -22.16 25.29 -9.82
C HIS A 166 -20.66 25.17 -10.06
N ARG A 167 -19.90 24.81 -9.03
CA ARG A 167 -18.46 24.64 -9.14
C ARG A 167 -18.08 23.43 -10.01
N ALA A 168 -18.86 22.36 -9.97
CA ALA A 168 -18.62 21.17 -10.78
C ALA A 168 -18.88 21.45 -12.26
N VAL A 169 -20.01 22.08 -12.60
CA VAL A 169 -20.38 22.50 -13.96
C VAL A 169 -19.30 23.43 -14.54
N LYS A 170 -18.88 24.45 -13.78
CA LYS A 170 -17.79 25.35 -14.17
C LYS A 170 -16.47 24.60 -14.40
N LYS A 171 -16.11 23.67 -13.51
CA LYS A 171 -14.87 22.88 -13.61
C LYS A 171 -14.88 21.93 -14.81
N LEU A 172 -16.05 21.42 -15.17
CA LEU A 172 -16.24 20.53 -16.31
C LEU A 172 -16.46 21.27 -17.63
N GLU A 173 -16.45 22.62 -17.60
CA GLU A 173 -16.62 23.48 -18.77
C GLU A 173 -17.91 23.16 -19.56
N LEU A 174 -18.99 22.89 -18.84
CA LEU A 174 -20.29 22.57 -19.43
C LEU A 174 -21.11 23.85 -19.68
N ASP A 175 -21.71 23.93 -20.87
CA ASP A 175 -22.45 25.11 -21.33
C ASP A 175 -23.97 24.91 -21.16
N PHE A 176 -24.45 25.07 -19.93
CA PHE A 176 -25.88 25.15 -19.62
C PHE A 176 -26.11 25.92 -18.31
N GLU A 177 -27.29 26.54 -18.18
CA GLU A 177 -27.68 27.26 -16.97
C GLU A 177 -28.12 26.29 -15.87
N VAL A 178 -27.62 26.51 -14.64
CA VAL A 178 -27.97 25.71 -13.47
C VAL A 178 -29.15 26.36 -12.75
N ASP A 179 -30.27 25.64 -12.65
CA ASP A 179 -31.44 26.06 -11.87
C ASP A 179 -31.32 25.58 -10.41
N ASP A 180 -31.10 26.52 -9.49
CA ASP A 180 -30.97 26.25 -8.06
C ASP A 180 -32.21 25.54 -7.48
N THR A 181 -33.41 25.83 -8.00
CA THR A 181 -34.67 25.22 -7.54
C THR A 181 -34.69 23.73 -7.85
N GLU A 182 -34.29 23.36 -9.06
CA GLU A 182 -34.16 21.96 -9.48
C GLU A 182 -33.11 21.22 -8.64
N ILE A 183 -31.97 21.87 -8.35
CA ILE A 183 -30.89 21.28 -7.55
C ILE A 183 -31.33 21.04 -6.10
N ILE A 184 -32.02 22.00 -5.49
CA ILE A 184 -32.57 21.87 -4.14
C ILE A 184 -33.57 20.72 -4.10
N HIS A 185 -34.53 20.68 -5.03
CA HIS A 185 -35.52 19.60 -5.11
C HIS A 185 -34.87 18.24 -5.35
N LEU A 186 -33.84 18.14 -6.20
CA LEU A 186 -33.09 16.91 -6.43
C LEU A 186 -32.43 16.41 -5.14
N PHE A 187 -31.84 17.31 -4.36
CA PHE A 187 -31.21 16.97 -3.09
C PHE A 187 -32.23 16.48 -2.06
N GLU A 188 -33.34 17.20 -1.89
CA GLU A 188 -34.39 16.89 -0.91
C GLU A 188 -35.11 15.58 -1.25
N SER A 189 -35.42 15.35 -2.52
CA SER A 189 -36.12 14.14 -2.98
C SER A 189 -35.30 12.85 -2.79
N HIS A 190 -33.98 12.93 -2.61
CA HIS A 190 -33.10 11.76 -2.47
C HIS A 190 -32.52 11.58 -1.05
N GLN A 191 -33.06 12.28 -0.06
CA GLN A 191 -32.57 12.17 1.33
C GLN A 191 -32.72 10.76 1.90
N CYS A 192 -33.70 9.99 1.44
CA CYS A 192 -33.87 8.59 1.86
C CYS A 192 -32.72 7.72 1.34
N GLU A 193 -32.30 7.90 0.09
CA GLU A 193 -31.19 7.21 -0.55
C GLU A 193 -29.84 7.50 0.13
N TYR A 194 -29.71 8.69 0.71
CA TYR A 194 -28.53 9.01 1.51
C TYR A 194 -28.35 8.05 2.71
N GLN A 195 -29.44 7.61 3.33
CA GLN A 195 -29.39 6.63 4.42
C GLN A 195 -28.91 5.26 3.91
N TYR A 196 -29.38 4.81 2.74
CA TYR A 196 -28.88 3.57 2.13
C TYR A 196 -27.40 3.66 1.76
N LEU A 197 -26.93 4.83 1.30
CA LEU A 197 -25.51 5.06 1.03
C LEU A 197 -24.66 4.96 2.31
N GLN A 198 -25.17 5.43 3.45
CA GLN A 198 -24.50 5.26 4.74
C GLN A 198 -24.42 3.79 5.15
N VAL A 199 -25.51 3.02 5.00
CA VAL A 199 -25.51 1.57 5.25
C VAL A 199 -24.49 0.86 4.35
N TYR A 200 -24.48 1.16 3.06
CA TYR A 200 -23.50 0.63 2.12
C TYR A 200 -22.06 0.97 2.52
N TYR A 201 -21.82 2.20 2.98
CA TYR A 201 -20.51 2.62 3.48
C TYR A 201 -20.06 1.78 4.67
N PHE A 202 -20.95 1.53 5.65
CA PHE A 202 -20.63 0.66 6.80
C PHE A 202 -20.32 -0.77 6.38
N LEU A 203 -21.09 -1.35 5.46
CA LEU A 203 -20.81 -2.68 4.91
C LEU A 203 -19.43 -2.73 4.23
N LYS A 204 -19.12 -1.71 3.42
CA LYS A 204 -17.81 -1.56 2.76
C LYS A 204 -16.67 -1.44 3.78
N THR A 205 -16.86 -0.66 4.86
CA THR A 205 -15.87 -0.52 5.92
C THR A 205 -15.69 -1.84 6.70
N ALA A 206 -16.77 -2.58 6.98
CA ALA A 206 -16.69 -3.87 7.65
C ALA A 206 -15.90 -4.93 6.84
N LEU A 207 -15.95 -4.85 5.52
CA LEU A 207 -15.19 -5.74 4.62
C LEU A 207 -13.74 -5.28 4.40
N ALA A 208 -13.38 -4.04 4.77
CA ALA A 208 -12.05 -3.50 4.54
C ALA A 208 -10.90 -4.35 5.14
N PRO A 209 -10.99 -4.85 6.39
CA PRO A 209 -9.94 -5.69 6.96
C PRO A 209 -9.77 -7.02 6.22
N VAL A 210 -10.84 -7.59 5.68
CA VAL A 210 -10.79 -8.82 4.89
C VAL A 210 -10.03 -8.59 3.59
N ILE A 211 -10.28 -7.45 2.93
CA ILE A 211 -9.59 -7.07 1.70
C ILE A 211 -8.09 -6.83 1.97
N GLU A 212 -7.74 -6.12 3.04
CA GLU A 212 -6.35 -5.93 3.44
C GLU A 212 -5.67 -7.26 3.78
N ALA A 213 -6.33 -8.12 4.55
CA ALA A 213 -5.82 -9.44 4.92
C ALA A 213 -5.52 -10.30 3.67
N LEU A 214 -6.40 -10.30 2.66
CA LEU A 214 -6.14 -11.03 1.41
C LEU A 214 -4.85 -10.57 0.73
N ILE A 215 -4.61 -9.26 0.65
CA ILE A 215 -3.42 -8.70 0.01
C ILE A 215 -2.17 -9.02 0.84
N VAL A 216 -2.23 -8.90 2.16
CA VAL A 216 -1.09 -9.15 3.06
C VAL A 216 -0.75 -10.65 3.13
N LEU A 217 -1.76 -11.52 3.18
CA LEU A 217 -1.58 -12.97 3.16
C LEU A 217 -1.00 -13.47 1.84
N ASP A 218 -1.39 -12.87 0.70
CA ASP A 218 -0.77 -13.13 -0.60
C ASP A 218 0.75 -12.89 -0.57
N ARG A 219 1.22 -11.87 0.16
CA ARG A 219 2.67 -11.58 0.31
C ARG A 219 3.40 -12.60 1.16
N VAL A 220 2.79 -12.98 2.29
CA VAL A 220 3.36 -14.02 3.15
C VAL A 220 3.41 -15.35 2.40
N LEU A 221 2.37 -15.68 1.65
CA LEU A 221 2.32 -16.89 0.85
C LEU A 221 3.39 -16.88 -0.23
N TYR A 222 3.54 -15.78 -0.97
CA TYR A 222 4.63 -15.59 -1.91
C TYR A 222 6.01 -15.83 -1.26
N LEU A 223 6.30 -15.24 -0.11
CA LEU A 223 7.59 -15.43 0.57
C LEU A 223 7.83 -16.89 0.97
N ARG A 224 6.78 -17.59 1.41
CA ARG A 224 6.88 -19.03 1.71
C ARG A 224 7.14 -19.85 0.46
N GLU A 225 6.49 -19.54 -0.65
CA GLU A 225 6.77 -20.15 -1.96
C GLU A 225 8.21 -19.88 -2.43
N GLN A 226 8.79 -18.73 -2.08
CA GLN A 226 10.20 -18.41 -2.33
C GLN A 226 11.19 -19.12 -1.38
N GLY A 227 10.72 -19.99 -0.47
CA GLY A 227 11.56 -20.74 0.46
C GLY A 227 11.86 -20.02 1.78
N PHE A 228 11.06 -19.02 2.17
CA PHE A 228 11.18 -18.32 3.45
C PHE A 228 10.02 -18.70 4.39
N PRO A 229 10.09 -19.86 5.09
CA PRO A 229 8.99 -20.35 5.94
C PRO A 229 8.74 -19.44 7.14
N GLU A 230 9.77 -18.76 7.63
CA GLU A 230 9.73 -17.77 8.72
C GLU A 230 9.19 -16.41 8.23
N SER A 231 8.02 -16.46 7.60
CA SER A 231 7.26 -15.30 7.11
C SER A 231 5.90 -15.22 7.79
N TYR A 232 5.57 -14.03 8.31
CA TYR A 232 4.44 -13.79 9.20
C TYR A 232 3.74 -12.47 8.90
N VAL A 233 2.47 -12.41 9.30
CA VAL A 233 1.75 -11.14 9.47
C VAL A 233 1.83 -10.74 10.94
N VAL A 234 2.30 -9.54 11.23
CA VAL A 234 2.43 -9.03 12.59
C VAL A 234 1.70 -7.69 12.69
N GLN A 235 0.83 -7.55 13.68
CA GLN A 235 0.26 -6.24 14.01
C GLN A 235 1.28 -5.45 14.84
N ILE A 236 1.84 -4.40 14.26
CA ILE A 236 2.93 -3.61 14.88
C ILE A 236 2.47 -2.25 15.39
N PHE A 237 1.25 -1.81 15.05
CA PHE A 237 0.67 -0.56 15.55
C PHE A 237 -0.74 -0.78 16.11
N ASP A 238 -1.15 0.11 17.01
CA ASP A 238 -2.55 0.25 17.38
C ASP A 238 -3.35 0.76 16.16
N PRO A 239 -4.46 0.10 15.77
CA PRO A 239 -5.27 0.47 14.61
C PRO A 239 -5.89 1.88 14.71
N LEU A 240 -6.10 2.39 15.93
CA LEU A 240 -6.57 3.77 16.15
C LEU A 240 -5.47 4.77 15.82
N ILE A 241 -4.23 4.49 16.25
CA ILE A 241 -3.04 5.33 15.98
C ILE A 241 -2.70 5.29 14.49
N SER A 242 -2.60 4.09 13.92
CA SER A 242 -2.35 3.87 12.50
C SER A 242 -3.22 2.74 11.95
N PRO A 243 -4.08 3.01 10.96
CA PRO A 243 -4.91 1.99 10.34
C PRO A 243 -4.03 1.04 9.51
N ARG A 244 -2.77 1.42 9.25
CA ARG A 244 -1.74 0.59 8.62
C ARG A 244 -0.96 -0.12 9.70
N CYS A 245 -1.64 -1.02 10.40
CA CYS A 245 -1.12 -1.68 11.58
C CYS A 245 -0.46 -3.04 11.30
N TYR A 246 -0.72 -3.65 10.14
CA TYR A 246 -0.16 -4.95 9.79
C TYR A 246 1.13 -4.83 8.97
N ALA A 247 2.15 -5.56 9.39
CA ALA A 247 3.41 -5.73 8.69
C ALA A 247 3.58 -7.17 8.21
N VAL A 248 4.14 -7.32 7.01
CA VAL A 248 4.76 -8.57 6.55
C VAL A 248 6.16 -8.61 7.13
N VAL A 249 6.46 -9.62 7.95
CA VAL A 249 7.78 -9.82 8.55
C VAL A 249 8.35 -11.12 8.01
N SER A 250 9.62 -11.12 7.60
CA SER A 250 10.31 -12.32 7.13
C SER A 250 11.75 -12.36 7.61
N MET A 251 12.19 -13.53 8.05
CA MET A 251 13.57 -13.81 8.42
C MET A 251 14.14 -14.90 7.51
N LYS A 252 15.32 -14.67 6.96
CA LYS A 252 16.02 -15.72 6.22
C LYS A 252 16.65 -16.70 7.20
N PRO A 253 16.74 -17.98 6.83
CA PRO A 253 17.53 -18.91 7.63
C PRO A 253 18.97 -18.42 7.72
N PRO A 254 19.64 -18.60 8.86
CA PRO A 254 21.01 -18.16 9.04
C PRO A 254 21.88 -18.81 7.96
N SER A 255 22.52 -17.98 7.12
CA SER A 255 23.51 -18.48 6.17
C SER A 255 24.69 -19.06 6.96
N PRO A 256 25.21 -20.26 6.61
CA PRO A 256 26.45 -20.72 7.21
C PRO A 256 27.52 -19.64 6.99
N PRO A 257 28.39 -19.37 7.98
CA PRO A 257 29.48 -18.44 7.78
C PRO A 257 30.26 -18.86 6.53
N PRO A 258 30.69 -17.91 5.67
CA PRO A 258 31.46 -18.25 4.50
C PRO A 258 32.62 -19.13 4.96
N SER A 259 32.71 -20.34 4.40
CA SER A 259 33.80 -21.25 4.70
C SER A 259 35.09 -20.51 4.38
N ILE A 260 35.83 -20.12 5.42
CA ILE A 260 37.19 -19.64 5.25
C ILE A 260 37.92 -20.81 4.60
N GLN A 261 38.20 -20.71 3.30
CA GLN A 261 39.23 -21.52 2.70
C GLN A 261 40.54 -21.06 3.33
N THR A 262 40.84 -21.58 4.51
CA THR A 262 42.14 -21.43 5.15
C THR A 262 43.10 -22.23 4.28
N SER A 263 43.67 -21.59 3.26
CA SER A 263 44.96 -21.99 2.76
C SER A 263 45.91 -21.92 3.96
N ALA A 264 46.21 -23.09 4.53
CA ALA A 264 47.11 -23.27 5.64
C ALA A 264 48.53 -22.85 5.21
N LYS A 265 48.80 -21.53 5.25
CA LYS A 265 50.14 -20.95 5.04
C LYS A 265 50.17 -19.51 5.56
N GLN A 266 49.90 -19.32 6.85
CA GLN A 266 50.53 -18.28 7.70
C GLN A 266 50.07 -18.40 9.15
N ILE A 267 50.44 -19.50 9.81
CA ILE A 267 50.56 -19.50 11.28
C ILE A 267 52.04 -19.23 11.56
N LYS A 268 52.35 -17.99 11.96
CA LYS A 268 53.38 -17.60 12.95
C LYS A 268 53.75 -16.13 12.77
N LYS A 269 53.10 -15.25 13.55
CA LYS A 269 53.69 -14.13 14.31
C LYS A 269 52.63 -13.07 14.59
N THR A 270 51.88 -13.24 15.67
CA THR A 270 51.63 -12.20 16.70
C THR A 270 50.71 -12.81 17.77
N LYS A 271 51.33 -13.54 18.70
CA LYS A 271 50.86 -13.50 20.09
C LYS A 271 51.44 -12.22 20.69
N GLU A 272 50.71 -11.65 21.63
CA GLU A 272 51.00 -10.45 22.43
C GLU A 272 50.55 -9.11 21.82
N LYS A 273 49.37 -8.64 22.24
CA LYS A 273 49.25 -7.56 23.24
C LYS A 273 47.79 -7.10 23.39
N GLY A 274 47.39 -6.89 24.64
CA GLY A 274 46.48 -5.80 25.01
C GLY A 274 44.99 -6.10 25.00
N THR A 275 44.48 -6.54 26.14
CA THR A 275 43.16 -6.16 26.64
C THR A 275 42.97 -4.65 26.59
N HIS A 276 41.92 -4.16 25.92
CA HIS A 276 41.33 -2.86 26.20
C HIS A 276 39.82 -2.88 25.89
N GLU A 277 39.02 -2.77 26.95
CA GLU A 277 37.64 -2.29 26.92
C GLU A 277 37.60 -0.81 26.53
N PHE A 278 36.60 -0.43 25.72
CA PHE A 278 35.85 0.84 25.62
C PHE A 278 34.90 0.61 24.40
N GLY A 279 33.58 0.82 24.38
CA GLY A 279 32.71 1.71 25.15
C GLY A 279 31.95 2.61 24.16
N ASN A 280 30.67 2.32 23.91
CA ASN A 280 29.59 3.13 23.28
C ASN A 280 29.76 3.54 21.79
N THR A 281 28.77 3.42 20.90
CA THR A 281 27.43 4.04 21.01
C THR A 281 26.48 3.40 19.98
N LEU A 282 25.41 2.73 20.43
CA LEU A 282 24.27 2.31 19.61
C LEU A 282 23.07 3.17 20.04
N LEU A 283 22.65 4.11 19.18
CA LEU A 283 21.35 4.76 19.31
C LEU A 283 20.28 3.83 18.76
N ALA A 284 19.75 2.99 19.64
CA ALA A 284 18.53 2.22 19.42
C ALA A 284 17.44 2.78 20.34
N SER A 285 16.36 3.32 19.77
CA SER A 285 15.13 3.60 20.51
C SER A 285 14.44 2.27 20.82
N VAL A 286 14.74 1.72 22.00
CA VAL A 286 14.03 0.57 22.59
C VAL A 286 12.82 1.11 23.36
N VAL A 287 11.61 0.84 22.86
CA VAL A 287 10.38 0.94 23.66
C VAL A 287 10.30 -0.35 24.48
N LYS A 288 10.47 -0.24 25.80
CA LYS A 288 10.35 -1.36 26.73
C LYS A 288 8.90 -1.43 27.23
N SER A 289 8.19 -2.48 26.83
CA SER A 289 6.97 -2.93 27.51
C SER A 289 7.29 -3.19 28.99
N LYS A 290 6.49 -2.63 29.90
CA LYS A 290 6.48 -3.00 31.31
C LYS A 290 5.25 -3.86 31.54
N ASP A 291 5.46 -5.16 31.70
CA ASP A 291 4.54 -6.02 32.44
C ASP A 291 4.79 -5.81 33.94
N THR A 292 3.78 -5.28 34.63
CA THR A 292 3.21 -5.69 35.94
C THR A 292 2.04 -4.78 36.24
#